data_AF-A0A434FBS8-F1
#
_entry.id   AF-A0A434FBS8-F1
#
_cell.length_a   1.000
_cell.length_b   1.000
_cell.length_c   1.000
_cell.angle_alpha   90.00
_cell.angle_beta   90.00
_cell.angle_gamma   90.00
#
_symmetry.space_group_name_H-M   'P 1'
#
loop_
_entity.id
_entity.type
_entity.pdbx_description
1 polymer ?
#
loop_
_entity_poly.entity_id
_entity_poly.type
_entity_poly.pdbx_seq_one_letter_code
_entity_poly.pdbx_strand_id
1 'polypeptide(L)'
;APVAGAILIMADFGDAARASTPDLLCSALFLGGLFAYVRKREAATAVLLFLAFMARPDNIVFLAIFAVLLIAFRERAWGALAGFAASFIAYFAISHWAQHPGWWPHLWFSSIEQHYNMDGFDPPFSVAAYLKAFAASVVRAISVNSWVGVSALALAGWFGLNRAGFRPDRRAGILLAALVLGVLAKFAVFPIHDTRIYFPNLLPPFLLIAAPLMALWAAASRGGPRAALQVNSGDKS
;
A
#
# COMPACT_ATOMS: atom_id res chain seq x y z
N ALA A 1 -23.60 -14.72 -22.01
CA ALA A 1 -22.96 -13.40 -22.17
C ALA A 1 -23.94 -12.22 -22.01
N PRO A 2 -25.11 -12.13 -22.68
CA PRO A 2 -25.98 -10.93 -22.60
C PRO A 2 -26.67 -10.76 -21.24
N VAL A 3 -27.03 -11.86 -20.57
CA VAL A 3 -27.64 -11.83 -19.23
C VAL A 3 -26.65 -11.32 -18.17
N ALA A 4 -25.38 -11.70 -18.26
CA ALA A 4 -24.34 -11.18 -17.36
C ALA A 4 -24.11 -9.67 -17.59
N GLY A 5 -24.12 -9.21 -18.84
CA GLY A 5 -24.06 -7.78 -19.17
C GLY A 5 -25.26 -7.00 -18.62
N ALA A 6 -26.48 -7.54 -18.75
CA ALA A 6 -27.70 -6.92 -18.22
C ALA A 6 -27.72 -6.87 -16.69
N ILE A 7 -27.23 -7.92 -16.01
CA ILE A 7 -27.08 -7.95 -14.55
C ILE A 7 -26.03 -6.94 -14.10
N LEU A 8 -24.89 -6.82 -14.80
CA LEU A 8 -23.87 -5.83 -14.48
C LEU A 8 -24.40 -4.40 -14.67
N ILE A 9 -25.14 -4.13 -15.75
CA ILE A 9 -25.77 -2.81 -15.97
C ILE A 9 -26.84 -2.51 -14.91
N MET A 10 -27.69 -3.48 -14.56
CA MET A 10 -28.73 -3.34 -13.53
C MET A 10 -28.16 -3.22 -12.11
N ALA A 11 -26.99 -3.81 -11.85
CA ALA A 11 -26.27 -3.70 -10.58
C ALA A 11 -25.48 -2.40 -10.45
N ASP A 12 -25.69 -1.46 -11.37
CA ASP A 12 -24.96 -0.19 -11.44
C ASP A 12 -23.44 -0.40 -11.51
N PHE A 13 -23.01 -1.54 -12.10
CA PHE A 13 -21.60 -1.86 -12.23
C PHE A 13 -20.89 -0.80 -13.08
N GLY A 14 -21.57 -0.10 -13.98
CA GLY A 14 -20.97 0.98 -14.76
C GLY A 14 -20.48 2.13 -13.89
N ASP A 15 -21.30 2.59 -12.95
CA ASP A 15 -20.96 3.70 -12.06
C ASP A 15 -20.12 3.23 -10.86
N ALA A 16 -20.40 2.04 -10.32
CA ALA A 16 -19.55 1.40 -9.29
C ALA A 16 -18.15 1.04 -9.84
N ALA A 17 -18.05 0.60 -11.10
CA ALA A 17 -16.78 0.40 -11.78
C ALA A 17 -16.10 1.74 -12.02
N ARG A 18 -16.75 2.75 -12.60
CA ARG A 18 -16.11 4.07 -12.77
C ARG A 18 -15.65 4.69 -11.45
N ALA A 19 -16.34 4.43 -10.35
CA ALA A 19 -15.98 4.93 -9.03
C ALA A 19 -14.74 4.24 -8.40
N SER A 20 -14.38 3.01 -8.81
CA SER A 20 -13.35 2.19 -8.12
C SER A 20 -12.44 1.32 -9.02
N THR A 21 -12.62 1.28 -10.36
CA THR A 21 -11.89 0.31 -11.23
C THR A 21 -10.39 0.57 -11.36
N PRO A 22 -9.89 1.80 -11.59
CA PRO A 22 -8.46 2.02 -11.66
C PRO A 22 -7.78 1.60 -10.35
N ASP A 23 -8.44 1.87 -9.23
CA ASP A 23 -7.93 1.63 -7.89
C ASP A 23 -7.91 0.15 -7.53
N LEU A 24 -8.96 -0.59 -7.88
CA LEU A 24 -9.04 -2.03 -7.68
C LEU A 24 -8.12 -2.80 -8.63
N LEU A 25 -8.04 -2.39 -9.91
CA LEU A 25 -7.09 -2.96 -10.87
C LEU A 25 -5.65 -2.73 -10.40
N CYS A 26 -5.33 -1.49 -10.03
CA CYS A 26 -4.05 -1.13 -9.42
C CYS A 26 -3.75 -2.02 -8.20
N SER A 27 -4.70 -2.16 -7.27
CA SER A 27 -4.53 -2.97 -6.07
C SER A 27 -4.28 -4.44 -6.41
N ALA A 28 -5.02 -5.02 -7.36
CA ALA A 28 -4.84 -6.40 -7.79
C ALA A 28 -3.46 -6.64 -8.43
N LEU A 29 -3.05 -5.76 -9.35
CA LEU A 29 -1.73 -5.82 -9.99
C LEU A 29 -0.61 -5.64 -8.97
N PHE A 30 -0.77 -4.68 -8.06
CA PHE A 30 0.19 -4.40 -7.00
C PHE A 30 0.35 -5.59 -6.05
N LEU A 31 -0.76 -6.10 -5.52
CA LEU A 31 -0.78 -7.31 -4.68
C LEU A 31 -0.18 -8.52 -5.39
N GLY A 32 -0.49 -8.71 -6.67
CA GLY A 32 0.10 -9.75 -7.51
C GLY A 32 1.61 -9.60 -7.63
N GLY A 33 2.11 -8.38 -7.86
CA GLY A 33 3.54 -8.08 -7.93
C GLY A 33 4.28 -8.32 -6.61
N LEU A 34 3.67 -7.92 -5.49
CA LEU A 34 4.19 -8.19 -4.14
C LEU A 34 4.21 -9.69 -3.82
N PHE A 35 3.14 -10.40 -4.16
CA PHE A 35 3.08 -11.84 -4.00
C PHE A 35 4.16 -12.55 -4.84
N ALA A 36 4.33 -12.15 -6.10
CA ALA A 36 5.40 -12.65 -6.96
C ALA A 36 6.78 -12.37 -6.36
N TYR A 37 6.99 -11.20 -5.75
CA TYR A 37 8.25 -10.83 -5.08
C TYR A 37 8.56 -11.74 -3.89
N VAL A 38 7.57 -11.99 -3.03
CA VAL A 38 7.70 -12.92 -1.89
C VAL A 38 7.98 -14.34 -2.39
N ARG A 39 7.39 -14.74 -3.53
CA ARG A 39 7.65 -16.03 -4.20
C ARG A 39 8.93 -16.05 -5.05
N LYS A 40 9.74 -14.98 -5.04
CA LYS A 40 10.99 -14.84 -5.81
C LYS A 40 10.82 -15.00 -7.33
N ARG A 41 9.64 -14.68 -7.86
CA ARG A 41 9.32 -14.71 -9.29
C ARG A 41 9.63 -13.35 -9.93
N GLU A 42 10.91 -13.10 -10.18
CA GLU A 42 11.44 -11.79 -10.55
C GLU A 42 10.77 -11.19 -11.82
N ALA A 43 10.55 -11.99 -12.88
CA ALA A 43 9.89 -11.50 -14.10
C ALA A 43 8.44 -11.06 -13.85
N ALA A 44 7.67 -11.86 -13.11
CA ALA A 44 6.30 -11.53 -12.75
C ALA A 44 6.24 -10.29 -11.84
N THR A 45 7.19 -10.17 -10.90
CA THR A 45 7.33 -8.97 -10.07
C THR A 45 7.54 -7.72 -10.90
N ALA A 46 8.48 -7.75 -11.86
CA ALA A 46 8.77 -6.60 -12.72
C ALA A 46 7.53 -6.17 -13.51
N VAL A 47 6.90 -7.12 -14.20
CA VAL A 47 5.73 -6.86 -15.04
C VAL A 47 4.56 -6.35 -14.21
N LEU A 48 4.20 -7.02 -13.12
CA LEU A 48 3.02 -6.67 -12.32
C LEU A 48 3.18 -5.33 -11.59
N LEU A 49 4.38 -5.03 -11.07
CA LEU A 49 4.65 -3.74 -10.44
C LEU A 49 4.67 -2.60 -11.46
N PHE A 50 5.21 -2.84 -12.65
CA PHE A 50 5.15 -1.86 -13.75
C PHE A 50 3.70 -1.62 -14.20
N LEU A 51 2.90 -2.67 -14.36
CA LEU A 51 1.47 -2.54 -14.70
C LEU A 51 0.69 -1.83 -13.60
N ALA A 52 1.00 -2.06 -12.32
CA ALA A 52 0.41 -1.32 -11.21
C ALA A 52 0.74 0.18 -11.27
N PHE A 53 1.97 0.53 -11.69
CA PHE A 53 2.34 1.92 -11.99
C PHE A 53 1.59 2.49 -13.20
N MET A 54 1.41 1.72 -14.27
CA MET A 54 0.60 2.14 -15.43
C MET A 54 -0.87 2.38 -15.07
N ALA A 55 -1.44 1.56 -14.18
CA ALA A 55 -2.79 1.76 -13.67
C ALA A 55 -2.89 2.99 -12.77
N ARG A 56 -1.84 3.31 -12.00
CA ARG A 56 -1.79 4.47 -11.11
C ARG A 56 -0.34 5.00 -10.97
N PRO A 57 0.00 6.12 -11.64
CA PRO A 57 1.38 6.63 -11.69
C PRO A 57 1.96 7.06 -10.34
N ASP A 58 1.09 7.40 -9.37
CA ASP A 58 1.48 7.73 -8.00
C ASP A 58 2.10 6.55 -7.22
N ASN A 59 1.97 5.31 -7.71
CA ASN A 59 2.69 4.17 -7.17
C ASN A 59 4.22 4.25 -7.34
N ILE A 60 4.71 5.15 -8.19
CA ILE A 60 6.14 5.39 -8.34
C ILE A 60 6.81 5.75 -7.01
N VAL A 61 6.07 6.42 -6.10
CA VAL A 61 6.57 6.78 -4.77
C VAL A 61 6.89 5.54 -3.95
N PHE A 62 5.96 4.57 -3.91
CA PHE A 62 6.23 3.29 -3.25
C PHE A 62 7.38 2.56 -3.92
N LEU A 63 7.41 2.48 -5.25
CA LEU A 63 8.45 1.75 -5.98
C LEU A 63 9.84 2.35 -5.72
N ALA A 64 9.95 3.67 -5.62
CA ALA A 64 11.18 4.37 -5.28
C ALA A 64 11.65 4.02 -3.86
N ILE A 65 10.77 4.13 -2.85
CA ILE A 65 11.09 3.76 -1.47
C ILE A 65 11.48 2.28 -1.40
N PHE A 66 10.74 1.41 -2.07
CA PHE A 66 11.02 -0.02 -2.09
C PHE A 66 12.38 -0.33 -2.73
N ALA A 67 12.70 0.30 -3.87
CA ALA A 67 13.99 0.16 -4.53
C ALA A 67 15.14 0.65 -3.64
N VAL A 68 15.00 1.82 -2.99
CA VAL A 68 16.00 2.35 -2.06
C VAL A 68 16.24 1.38 -0.91
N LEU A 69 15.19 0.82 -0.32
CA LEU A 69 15.33 -0.15 0.77
C LEU A 69 15.99 -1.46 0.29
N LEU A 70 15.62 -1.97 -0.88
CA LEU A 70 16.27 -3.15 -1.47
C LEU A 70 17.77 -2.93 -1.66
N ILE A 71 18.17 -1.75 -2.16
CA ILE A 71 19.58 -1.38 -2.35
C ILE A 71 20.28 -1.23 -0.99
N ALA A 72 19.70 -0.47 -0.06
CA ALA A 72 20.27 -0.19 1.26
C ALA A 72 20.49 -1.48 2.06
N PHE A 73 19.54 -2.41 2.01
CA PHE A 73 19.65 -3.71 2.64
C PHE A 73 20.30 -4.77 1.75
N ARG A 74 20.83 -4.42 0.57
CA ARG A 74 21.53 -5.33 -0.36
C ARG A 74 20.73 -6.61 -0.67
N GLU A 75 19.40 -6.50 -0.76
CA GLU A 75 18.53 -7.63 -1.08
C GLU A 75 18.46 -7.82 -2.60
N ARG A 76 18.77 -9.03 -3.06
CA ARG A 76 18.88 -9.33 -4.50
C ARG A 76 17.49 -9.57 -5.11
N ALA A 77 16.79 -8.49 -5.47
CA ALA A 77 15.46 -8.53 -6.07
C ALA A 77 15.43 -7.75 -7.39
N TRP A 78 16.08 -8.31 -8.41
CA TRP A 78 16.25 -7.68 -9.72
C TRP A 78 14.93 -7.36 -10.41
N GLY A 79 13.89 -8.16 -10.20
CA GLY A 79 12.56 -7.93 -10.75
C GLY A 79 11.92 -6.65 -10.21
N ALA A 80 12.01 -6.43 -8.90
CA ALA A 80 11.49 -5.20 -8.28
C ALA A 80 12.27 -3.96 -8.76
N LEU A 81 13.60 -4.06 -8.84
CA LEU A 81 14.46 -2.98 -9.34
C LEU A 81 14.21 -2.68 -10.82
N ALA A 82 14.05 -3.71 -11.66
CA ALA A 82 13.71 -3.56 -13.07
C ALA A 82 12.31 -2.93 -13.25
N GLY A 83 11.33 -3.38 -12.47
CA GLY A 83 9.98 -2.78 -12.45
C GLY A 83 10.01 -1.30 -12.06
N PHE A 84 10.81 -0.94 -11.05
CA PHE A 84 11.03 0.46 -10.68
C PHE A 84 11.70 1.25 -11.81
N ALA A 85 12.81 0.76 -12.37
CA ALA A 85 13.52 1.44 -13.44
C ALA A 85 12.64 1.69 -14.68
N ALA A 86 11.87 0.67 -15.09
CA ALA A 86 10.90 0.79 -16.19
C ALA A 86 9.82 1.84 -15.87
N SER A 87 9.28 1.81 -14.66
CA SER A 87 8.27 2.79 -14.20
C SER A 87 8.83 4.20 -14.17
N PHE A 88 10.06 4.37 -13.69
CA PHE A 88 10.75 5.65 -13.63
C PHE A 88 10.98 6.25 -15.03
N ILE A 89 11.50 5.45 -15.96
CA ILE A 89 11.68 5.89 -17.36
C ILE A 89 10.32 6.25 -17.98
N ALA A 90 9.31 5.40 -17.79
CA ALA A 90 7.97 5.65 -18.32
C ALA A 90 7.33 6.90 -17.72
N TYR A 91 7.55 7.20 -16.44
CA TYR A 91 7.08 8.42 -15.80
C TYR A 91 7.58 9.68 -16.52
N PHE A 92 8.88 9.78 -16.78
CA PHE A 92 9.44 10.93 -17.48
C PHE A 92 9.00 11.00 -18.94
N ALA A 93 8.93 9.85 -19.62
CA ALA A 93 8.41 9.80 -20.99
C ALA A 93 6.97 10.33 -21.03
N ILE A 94 6.06 9.74 -20.25
CA ILE A 94 4.64 10.14 -20.22
C ILE A 94 4.51 11.62 -19.84
N SER A 95 5.23 12.08 -18.81
CA SER A 95 5.16 13.48 -18.38
C SER A 95 5.59 14.46 -19.48
N HIS A 96 6.63 14.11 -20.24
CA HIS A 96 7.11 14.93 -21.35
C HIS A 96 6.11 15.00 -22.50
N TRP A 97 5.58 13.85 -22.94
CA TRP A 97 4.65 13.79 -24.07
C TRP A 97 3.24 14.31 -23.72
N ALA A 98 2.81 14.16 -22.47
CA ALA A 98 1.49 14.59 -22.02
C ALA A 98 1.43 16.09 -21.61
N GLN A 99 2.55 16.82 -21.69
CA GLN A 99 2.64 18.23 -21.25
C GLN A 99 2.05 18.44 -19.85
N HIS A 100 2.33 17.50 -18.94
CA HIS A 100 1.67 17.44 -17.65
C HIS A 100 2.10 18.63 -16.76
N PRO A 101 1.16 19.39 -16.14
CA PRO A 101 1.46 20.63 -15.40
C PRO A 101 2.28 20.41 -14.11
N GLY A 102 2.50 19.15 -13.75
CA GLY A 102 3.28 18.76 -12.58
C GLY A 102 2.43 18.65 -11.31
N TRP A 103 3.05 18.24 -10.21
CA TRP A 103 2.34 17.89 -8.97
C TRP A 103 1.76 19.11 -8.23
N TRP A 104 2.43 20.27 -8.31
CA TRP A 104 2.03 21.45 -7.55
C TRP A 104 0.69 22.05 -8.01
N PRO A 105 0.46 22.28 -9.31
CA PRO A 105 -0.85 22.72 -9.79
C PRO A 105 -1.98 21.75 -9.43
N HIS A 106 -1.72 20.43 -9.46
CA HIS A 106 -2.71 19.44 -9.02
C HIS A 106 -2.99 19.49 -7.52
N LEU A 107 -1.99 19.75 -6.68
CA LEU A 107 -2.17 19.92 -5.24
C LEU A 107 -3.01 21.16 -4.97
N TRP A 108 -2.69 22.26 -5.65
CA TRP A 108 -3.44 23.51 -5.51
C TRP A 108 -4.90 23.31 -5.88
N PHE A 109 -5.15 22.71 -7.05
CA PHE A 109 -6.48 22.39 -7.52
C PHE A 109 -7.27 21.54 -6.51
N SER A 110 -6.63 20.55 -5.91
CA SER A 110 -7.30 19.57 -5.03
C SER A 110 -7.50 20.05 -3.59
N SER A 111 -6.64 20.96 -3.10
CA SER A 111 -6.55 21.26 -1.66
C SER A 111 -6.68 22.75 -1.32
N ILE A 112 -6.59 23.63 -2.29
CA ILE A 112 -6.62 25.08 -2.07
C ILE A 112 -7.81 25.70 -2.82
N GLU A 113 -7.86 25.54 -4.14
CA GLU A 113 -8.85 26.18 -4.99
C GLU A 113 -9.14 25.34 -6.22
N GLN A 114 -10.41 24.93 -6.37
CA GLN A 114 -10.85 24.19 -7.55
C GLN A 114 -11.11 25.14 -8.72
N HIS A 115 -10.47 24.87 -9.86
CA HIS A 115 -10.65 25.52 -11.16
C HIS A 115 -11.34 24.61 -12.17
N TYR A 116 -12.10 25.19 -13.10
CA TYR A 116 -12.79 24.39 -14.12
C TYR A 116 -11.82 23.75 -15.15
N ASN A 117 -10.67 24.38 -15.42
CA ASN A 117 -9.62 23.88 -16.28
C ASN A 117 -8.23 24.21 -15.68
N MET A 118 -7.24 23.36 -15.94
CA MET A 118 -5.84 23.54 -15.55
C MET A 118 -4.94 24.04 -16.70
N ASP A 119 -5.50 24.32 -17.89
CA ASP A 119 -4.73 24.93 -18.99
C ASP A 119 -4.12 26.27 -18.57
N GLY A 120 -2.80 26.38 -18.73
CA GLY A 120 -2.05 27.58 -18.33
C GLY A 120 -2.04 27.86 -16.83
N PHE A 121 -2.54 26.93 -16.00
CA PHE A 121 -2.59 27.09 -14.55
C PHE A 121 -1.25 26.74 -13.90
N ASP A 122 -0.45 27.78 -13.65
CA ASP A 122 0.86 27.67 -13.02
C ASP A 122 0.95 28.56 -11.76
N PRO A 123 0.30 28.17 -10.64
CA PRO A 123 0.38 28.94 -9.41
C PRO A 123 1.82 28.94 -8.88
N PRO A 124 2.35 30.08 -8.41
CA PRO A 124 3.69 30.12 -7.84
C PRO A 124 3.76 29.20 -6.62
N PHE A 125 4.86 28.46 -6.49
CA PHE A 125 5.07 27.59 -5.34
C PHE A 125 5.06 28.40 -4.04
N SER A 126 4.26 27.95 -3.07
CA SER A 126 4.13 28.59 -1.76
C SER A 126 4.22 27.56 -0.65
N VAL A 127 5.29 27.65 0.14
CA VAL A 127 5.51 26.78 1.32
C VAL A 127 4.38 26.94 2.33
N ALA A 128 3.90 28.17 2.55
CA ALA A 128 2.81 28.43 3.47
C ALA A 128 1.50 27.75 3.01
N ALA A 129 1.19 27.84 1.71
CA ALA A 129 0.01 27.19 1.14
C ALA A 129 0.13 25.66 1.20
N TYR A 130 1.31 25.13 0.91
CA TYR A 130 1.62 23.71 1.05
C TYR A 130 1.40 23.22 2.50
N LEU A 131 2.00 23.89 3.49
CA LEU A 131 1.88 23.51 4.90
C LEU A 131 0.43 23.60 5.40
N LYS A 132 -0.33 24.61 4.95
CA LYS A 132 -1.75 24.74 5.27
C LYS A 132 -2.57 23.58 4.68
N ALA A 133 -2.35 23.24 3.41
CA ALA A 133 -2.99 22.10 2.75
C ALA A 133 -2.61 20.77 3.42
N PHE A 134 -1.35 20.62 3.80
CA PHE A 134 -0.84 19.46 4.52
C PHE A 134 -1.52 19.31 5.88
N ALA A 135 -1.56 20.36 6.70
CA ALA A 135 -2.21 20.33 8.01
C ALA A 135 -3.71 20.01 7.93
N ALA A 136 -4.42 20.64 6.99
CA ALA A 136 -5.83 20.34 6.74
C ALA A 136 -6.05 18.88 6.35
N SER A 137 -5.15 18.33 5.54
CA SER A 137 -5.22 16.93 5.10
C SER A 137 -4.86 15.95 6.22
N VAL A 138 -3.95 16.30 7.13
CA VAL A 138 -3.67 15.50 8.34
C VAL A 138 -4.91 15.39 9.21
N VAL A 139 -5.58 16.51 9.47
CA VAL A 139 -6.83 16.53 10.26
C VAL A 139 -7.88 15.64 9.60
N ARG A 140 -8.11 15.79 8.29
CA ARG A 140 -9.08 14.96 7.55
C ARG A 140 -8.68 13.49 7.49
N ALA A 141 -7.39 13.18 7.37
CA ALA A 141 -6.87 11.82 7.34
C ALA A 141 -7.13 11.09 8.66
N ILE A 142 -7.04 11.80 9.79
CA ILE A 142 -7.28 11.24 11.13
C ILE A 142 -8.78 11.21 11.48
N SER A 143 -9.50 12.29 11.20
CA SER A 143 -10.89 12.46 11.66
C SER A 143 -11.92 11.79 10.77
N VAL A 144 -11.64 11.61 9.47
CA VAL A 144 -12.64 11.20 8.47
C VAL A 144 -12.22 9.93 7.71
N ASN A 145 -10.94 9.58 7.73
CA ASN A 145 -10.42 8.44 6.96
C ASN A 145 -9.77 7.39 7.86
N SER A 146 -9.66 6.17 7.33
CA SER A 146 -9.21 5.02 8.11
C SER A 146 -7.76 4.63 7.85
N TRP A 147 -7.14 5.13 6.76
CA TRP A 147 -5.80 4.69 6.36
C TRP A 147 -4.73 4.92 7.43
N VAL A 148 -4.85 5.99 8.23
CA VAL A 148 -3.94 6.29 9.35
C VAL A 148 -4.08 5.24 10.44
N GLY A 149 -5.32 4.96 10.87
CA GLY A 149 -5.61 3.94 11.89
C GLY A 149 -5.20 2.53 11.44
N VAL A 150 -5.47 2.19 10.18
CA VAL A 150 -5.08 0.91 9.58
C VAL A 150 -3.55 0.78 9.52
N SER A 151 -2.83 1.84 9.15
CA SER A 151 -1.36 1.85 9.16
C SER A 151 -0.79 1.71 10.57
N ALA A 152 -1.39 2.41 11.55
CA ALA A 152 -1.00 2.30 12.95
C ALA A 152 -1.23 0.87 13.50
N LEU A 153 -2.34 0.23 13.13
CA LEU A 153 -2.63 -1.15 13.49
C LEU A 153 -1.61 -2.13 12.90
N ALA A 154 -1.24 -1.96 11.62
CA ALA A 154 -0.22 -2.78 10.98
C ALA A 154 1.14 -2.64 11.68
N LEU A 155 1.54 -1.42 12.05
CA LEU A 155 2.76 -1.14 12.81
C LEU A 155 2.74 -1.74 14.21
N ALA A 156 1.62 -1.60 14.93
CA ALA A 156 1.44 -2.19 16.26
C ALA A 156 1.53 -3.73 16.20
N GLY A 157 0.90 -4.34 15.20
CA GLY A 157 0.97 -5.78 14.95
C GLY A 157 2.40 -6.24 14.67
N TRP A 158 3.13 -5.53 13.80
CA TRP A 158 4.53 -5.82 13.52
C TRP A 158 5.42 -5.70 14.76
N PHE A 159 5.25 -4.62 15.54
CA PHE A 159 5.98 -4.40 16.78
C PHE A 159 5.71 -5.51 17.81
N GLY A 160 4.44 -5.86 18.02
CA GLY A 160 4.03 -6.92 18.95
C GLY A 160 4.61 -8.29 18.57
N LEU A 161 4.54 -8.66 17.29
CA LEU A 161 5.12 -9.91 16.79
C LEU A 161 6.64 -9.95 16.96
N ASN A 162 7.33 -8.86 16.64
CA ASN A 162 8.77 -8.75 16.83
C ASN A 162 9.14 -8.92 18.33
N ARG A 163 8.33 -8.36 19.23
CA ARG A 163 8.57 -8.47 20.68
C ARG A 163 8.30 -9.87 21.22
N ALA A 164 7.40 -10.61 20.60
CA ALA A 164 7.12 -12.02 20.88
C ALA A 164 8.09 -13.01 20.19
N GLY A 165 9.09 -12.52 19.44
CA GLY A 165 10.07 -13.35 18.75
C GLY A 165 9.63 -13.89 17.38
N PHE A 166 8.42 -13.54 16.91
CA PHE A 166 7.90 -13.93 15.61
C PHE A 166 8.27 -12.89 14.55
N ARG A 167 9.49 -13.02 14.00
CA ARG A 167 10.01 -12.08 13.00
C ARG A 167 9.69 -12.56 11.57
N PRO A 168 9.18 -11.67 10.68
CA PRO A 168 9.13 -11.98 9.26
C PRO A 168 10.55 -12.20 8.71
N ASP A 169 10.67 -12.98 7.64
CA ASP A 169 11.94 -13.12 6.94
C ASP A 169 12.40 -11.77 6.35
N ARG A 170 13.68 -11.68 5.98
CA ARG A 170 14.27 -10.41 5.53
C ARG A 170 13.50 -9.75 4.37
N ARG A 171 13.05 -10.53 3.38
CA ARG A 171 12.31 -9.98 2.22
C ARG A 171 10.96 -9.42 2.64
N ALA A 172 10.23 -10.15 3.47
CA ALA A 172 8.94 -9.71 4.01
C ALA A 172 9.11 -8.49 4.94
N GLY A 173 10.17 -8.44 5.75
CA GLY A 173 10.48 -7.29 6.60
C GLY A 173 10.80 -6.02 5.81
N ILE A 174 11.62 -6.11 4.76
CA ILE A 174 11.90 -4.98 3.85
C ILE A 174 10.61 -4.52 3.17
N LEU A 175 9.80 -5.46 2.67
CA LEU A 175 8.54 -5.13 2.02
C LEU A 175 7.56 -4.45 2.99
N LEU A 176 7.44 -4.94 4.22
CA LEU A 176 6.59 -4.36 5.25
C LEU A 176 7.02 -2.92 5.59
N ALA A 177 8.33 -2.69 5.73
CA ALA A 177 8.88 -1.35 5.91
C ALA A 177 8.57 -0.45 4.69
N ALA A 178 8.73 -0.96 3.47
CA ALA A 178 8.45 -0.22 2.24
C ALA A 178 6.97 0.17 2.11
N LEU A 179 6.05 -0.69 2.54
CA LEU A 179 4.61 -0.42 2.51
C LEU A 179 4.23 0.73 3.45
N VAL A 180 4.75 0.70 4.68
CA VAL A 180 4.52 1.79 5.65
C VAL A 180 5.17 3.08 5.18
N LEU A 181 6.47 3.04 4.86
CA LEU A 181 7.22 4.23 4.45
C LEU A 181 6.69 4.78 3.12
N GLY A 182 6.23 3.92 2.22
CA GLY A 182 5.61 4.31 0.95
C GLY A 182 4.31 5.08 1.15
N VAL A 183 3.43 4.65 2.07
CA VAL A 183 2.21 5.39 2.43
C VAL A 183 2.55 6.76 3.02
N LEU A 184 3.51 6.81 3.94
CA LEU A 184 3.96 8.07 4.56
C LEU A 184 4.60 9.01 3.53
N ALA A 185 5.49 8.51 2.68
CA ALA A 185 6.11 9.27 1.62
C ALA A 185 5.08 9.79 0.61
N LYS A 186 4.10 8.96 0.24
CA LYS A 186 3.02 9.34 -0.68
C LYS A 186 2.19 10.49 -0.10
N PHE A 187 1.79 10.39 1.17
CA PHE A 187 1.09 11.47 1.87
C PHE A 187 1.96 12.72 2.04
N ALA A 188 3.27 12.55 2.27
CA ALA A 188 4.22 13.66 2.41
C ALA A 188 4.55 14.38 1.09
N VAL A 189 4.40 13.73 -0.06
CA VAL A 189 4.59 14.36 -1.39
C VAL A 189 3.28 14.96 -1.89
N PHE A 190 2.18 14.24 -1.70
CA PHE A 190 0.86 14.63 -2.16
C PHE A 190 -0.15 14.34 -1.06
N PRO A 191 -0.41 15.31 -0.16
CA PRO A 191 -1.25 15.12 1.02
C PRO A 191 -2.72 15.08 0.63
N ILE A 192 -3.14 14.04 -0.06
CA ILE A 192 -4.55 13.71 -0.24
C ILE A 192 -4.96 12.79 0.91
N HIS A 193 -6.10 13.09 1.54
CA HIS A 193 -6.56 12.36 2.71
C HIS A 193 -7.41 11.11 2.36
N ASP A 194 -7.83 10.96 1.10
CA ASP A 194 -8.70 9.87 0.65
C ASP A 194 -8.04 8.49 0.77
N THR A 195 -8.69 7.60 1.55
CA THR A 195 -8.27 6.23 1.80
C THR A 195 -8.05 5.41 0.51
N ARG A 196 -8.80 5.69 -0.57
CA ARG A 196 -8.71 4.94 -1.85
C ARG A 196 -7.31 4.97 -2.45
N ILE A 197 -6.60 6.08 -2.26
CA ILE A 197 -5.24 6.31 -2.78
C ILE A 197 -4.21 5.41 -2.08
N TYR A 198 -4.48 5.04 -0.83
CA TYR A 198 -3.59 4.25 0.00
C TYR A 198 -3.92 2.76 0.00
N PHE A 199 -5.15 2.41 -0.39
CA PHE A 199 -5.68 1.05 -0.33
C PHE A 199 -4.73 -0.05 -0.86
N PRO A 200 -4.05 0.09 -2.02
CA PRO A 200 -3.07 -0.90 -2.49
C PRO A 200 -1.98 -1.25 -1.48
N ASN A 201 -1.59 -0.28 -0.64
CA ASN A 201 -0.53 -0.41 0.36
C ASN A 201 -1.05 -0.80 1.75
N LEU A 202 -2.36 -0.69 2.02
CA LEU A 202 -2.94 -0.95 3.35
C LEU A 202 -3.21 -2.44 3.59
N LEU A 203 -3.60 -3.21 2.57
CA LEU A 203 -3.89 -4.64 2.71
C LEU A 203 -2.63 -5.52 2.84
N PRO A 204 -1.57 -5.36 2.03
CA PRO A 204 -0.42 -6.26 2.05
C PRO A 204 0.27 -6.42 3.42
N PRO A 205 0.42 -5.38 4.26
CA PRO A 205 0.98 -5.51 5.60
C PRO A 205 0.29 -6.59 6.45
N PHE A 206 -1.04 -6.64 6.42
CA PHE A 206 -1.81 -7.64 7.19
C PHE A 206 -1.60 -9.06 6.67
N LEU A 207 -1.49 -9.23 5.34
CA LEU A 207 -1.20 -10.52 4.73
C LEU A 207 0.20 -11.03 5.13
N LEU A 208 1.19 -10.14 5.22
CA LEU A 208 2.55 -10.48 5.63
C LEU A 208 2.63 -10.90 7.11
N ILE A 209 1.85 -10.26 7.99
CA ILE A 209 1.85 -10.56 9.42
C ILE A 209 0.86 -11.64 9.83
N ALA A 210 -0.06 -12.07 8.96
CA ALA A 210 -1.07 -13.07 9.28
C ALA A 210 -0.47 -14.42 9.71
N ALA A 211 0.51 -14.93 8.96
CA ALA A 211 1.18 -16.19 9.29
C ALA A 211 1.90 -16.16 10.66
N PRO A 212 2.77 -15.16 10.96
CA PRO A 212 3.39 -15.08 12.29
C PRO A 212 2.37 -14.83 13.42
N LEU A 213 1.27 -14.11 13.14
CA LEU A 213 0.18 -13.92 14.11
C LEU A 213 -0.54 -15.23 14.44
N MET A 214 -0.87 -16.05 13.43
CA MET A 214 -1.45 -17.38 13.66
C MET A 214 -0.49 -18.30 14.42
N ALA A 215 0.82 -18.21 14.13
CA ALA A 215 1.83 -18.98 14.84
C ALA A 215 1.93 -18.58 16.33
N LEU A 216 1.88 -17.27 16.63
CA LEU A 216 1.80 -16.76 17.99
C LEU A 216 0.55 -17.25 18.72
N TRP A 217 -0.62 -17.17 18.06
CA TRP A 217 -1.88 -17.67 18.61
C TRP A 217 -1.82 -19.17 18.93
N ALA A 218 -1.28 -19.97 18.01
CA ALA A 218 -1.09 -21.40 18.22
C ALA A 218 -0.14 -21.68 19.40
N ALA A 219 0.96 -20.94 19.53
CA ALA A 219 1.88 -21.08 20.66
C ALA A 219 1.21 -20.74 22.00
N ALA A 220 0.45 -19.63 22.06
CA ALA A 220 -0.30 -19.24 23.25
C ALA A 220 -1.36 -20.31 23.64
N SER A 221 -2.06 -20.87 22.65
CA SER A 221 -3.07 -21.93 22.88
C SER A 221 -2.49 -23.24 23.41
N ARG A 222 -1.21 -23.52 23.13
CA ARG A 222 -0.49 -24.71 23.65
C ARG A 222 0.10 -24.46 25.05
N GLY A 223 0.20 -23.22 25.50
CA GLY A 223 0.75 -22.83 26.80
C GLY A 223 -0.26 -22.70 27.95
N GLY A 224 -1.54 -23.04 27.74
CA GLY A 224 -2.58 -23.04 28.79
C GLY A 224 -2.64 -24.36 29.60
N PRO A 225 -3.09 -24.34 30.87
CA PRO A 225 -2.81 -25.37 31.88
C PRO A 225 -3.49 -26.72 31.57
N ARG A 226 -2.79 -27.60 30.88
CA ARG A 226 -3.11 -29.04 30.76
C ARG A 226 -2.09 -29.93 31.49
N ALA A 227 -1.57 -29.44 32.61
CA ALA A 227 -0.70 -30.22 33.51
C ALA A 227 -1.29 -30.38 34.93
N ALA A 228 -2.58 -30.09 35.15
CA ALA A 228 -3.19 -30.10 36.48
C ALA A 228 -4.41 -31.05 36.63
N LEU A 229 -4.67 -31.95 35.68
CA LEU A 229 -5.82 -32.87 35.75
C LEU A 229 -5.49 -34.26 35.19
N GLN A 230 -4.36 -34.84 35.60
CA GLN A 230 -4.16 -36.30 35.62
C GLN A 230 -3.28 -36.67 36.82
N VAL A 231 -3.75 -36.37 38.04
CA VAL A 231 -3.40 -37.20 39.19
C VAL A 231 -4.54 -38.20 39.31
N ASN A 232 -4.33 -39.39 38.73
CA ASN A 232 -5.12 -40.57 39.07
C ASN A 232 -4.84 -40.87 40.55
N SER A 233 -5.67 -40.36 41.47
CA SER A 233 -5.88 -41.02 42.75
C SER A 233 -6.87 -42.17 42.52
N GLY A 234 -6.37 -43.24 41.93
CA GLY A 234 -7.02 -44.54 41.92
C GLY A 234 -6.41 -45.38 43.04
N ASP A 235 -7.27 -45.73 43.99
CA ASP A 235 -7.08 -46.66 45.11
C ASP A 235 -6.03 -47.75 44.91
N LYS A 236 -5.25 -48.03 45.97
CA LYS A 236 -5.01 -49.40 46.44
C LYS A 236 -4.84 -49.46 47.97
N SER A 237 -5.64 -50.36 48.56
CA SER A 237 -5.63 -50.96 49.90
C SER A 237 -6.34 -50.18 51.01
#